data_AF-A0A5N5T7T1-F1
#
_entry.id   AF-A0A5N5T7T1-F1
#
_cell.length_a   1.000
_cell.length_b   1.000
_cell.length_c   1.000
_cell.angle_alpha   90.00
_cell.angle_beta   90.00
_cell.angle_gamma   90.00
#
_symmetry.space_group_name_H-M   'P 1'
#
loop_
_entity.id
_entity.type
_entity.pdbx_description
1 polymer ?
#
loop_
_entity_poly.entity_id
_entity_poly.type
_entity_poly.pdbx_seq_one_letter_code
_entity_poly.pdbx_strand_id
1 'polypeptide(L)'
;MVFNFKNEEDISKWIVTSDSDHEEGNSHGSFTMSPAGHGLFSGYLDPKAPKTGNIKYAGYSNITSISYYRSFKRETCYDWGSYTHLKMRVRGDGRRYRILLNIPFSKFYLSAKGRVQDKQSAVDLRKVKKVGITIADRIKGPFRLEIDYIATHCDPSHTEEFAYEMYKIPPYII
;
A
#
# COMPACT_ATOMS: atom_id res chain seq x y z
N MET A 1 -14.77 9.02 3.31
CA MET A 1 -14.16 8.40 2.10
C MET A 1 -12.95 9.24 1.73
N VAL A 2 -11.79 8.63 1.50
CA VAL A 2 -10.52 9.36 1.30
C VAL A 2 -10.13 9.40 -0.18
N PHE A 3 -10.26 8.27 -0.88
CA PHE A 3 -10.01 8.14 -2.32
C PHE A 3 -11.18 7.40 -2.97
N ASN A 4 -11.73 7.90 -4.07
CA ASN A 4 -12.96 7.38 -4.69
C ASN A 4 -12.87 7.10 -6.20
N PHE A 5 -11.72 7.39 -6.85
CA PHE A 5 -11.36 6.99 -8.22
C PHE A 5 -12.45 7.15 -9.29
N LYS A 6 -13.29 8.20 -9.19
CA LYS A 6 -14.38 8.43 -10.13
C LYS A 6 -13.97 9.23 -11.37
N ASN A 7 -12.92 10.04 -11.21
CA ASN A 7 -12.41 10.93 -12.25
C ASN A 7 -10.94 10.58 -12.57
N GLU A 8 -10.49 10.88 -13.79
CA GLU A 8 -9.09 10.71 -14.17
C GLU A 8 -8.13 11.58 -13.33
N GLU A 9 -8.60 12.73 -12.85
CA GLU A 9 -7.86 13.56 -11.90
C GLU A 9 -7.54 12.86 -10.59
N ASP A 10 -8.36 11.88 -10.18
CA ASP A 10 -8.07 11.09 -8.98
C ASP A 10 -7.05 10.00 -9.25
N ILE A 11 -6.99 9.49 -10.48
CA ILE A 11 -5.99 8.54 -10.95
C ILE A 11 -4.62 9.22 -11.05
N SER A 12 -4.54 10.45 -11.53
CA SER A 12 -3.28 11.20 -11.67
C SER A 12 -2.62 11.56 -10.33
N LYS A 13 -3.36 11.46 -9.22
CA LYS A 13 -2.84 11.59 -7.84
C LYS A 13 -2.07 10.34 -7.37
N TRP A 14 -1.91 9.34 -8.23
CA TRP A 14 -1.22 8.09 -7.91
C TRP A 14 -0.07 7.87 -8.87
N ILE A 15 1.06 7.42 -8.32
CA ILE A 15 2.24 7.07 -9.08
C ILE A 15 2.37 5.55 -9.06
N VAL A 16 2.59 4.98 -10.25
CA VAL A 16 2.94 3.58 -10.41
C VAL A 16 4.46 3.44 -10.40
N THR A 17 4.96 2.45 -9.67
CA THR A 17 6.38 2.10 -9.57
C THR A 17 6.52 0.59 -9.65
N SER A 18 7.40 0.09 -10.51
CA SER A 18 7.70 -1.34 -10.63
C SER A 18 9.20 -1.60 -10.48
N ASP A 19 9.58 -2.87 -10.39
CA ASP A 19 11.01 -3.26 -10.37
C ASP A 19 11.76 -2.83 -11.65
N SER A 20 11.08 -2.75 -12.80
CA SER A 20 11.66 -2.28 -14.06
C SER A 20 12.13 -0.82 -14.01
N ASP A 21 11.45 0.03 -13.23
CA ASP A 21 11.78 1.46 -13.12
C ASP A 21 13.12 1.68 -12.38
N HIS A 22 13.58 0.66 -11.66
CA HIS A 22 14.84 0.66 -10.92
C HIS A 22 15.91 -0.22 -11.60
N GLU A 23 15.62 -0.76 -12.80
CA GLU A 23 16.47 -1.73 -13.50
C GLU A 23 16.68 -3.05 -12.70
N GLU A 24 15.74 -3.37 -11.81
CA GLU A 24 15.81 -4.49 -10.87
C GLU A 24 15.01 -5.71 -11.31
N GLY A 25 14.23 -5.61 -12.40
CA GLY A 25 13.35 -6.67 -12.89
C GLY A 25 12.67 -6.33 -14.21
N ASN A 26 11.69 -7.14 -14.61
CA ASN A 26 10.93 -7.00 -15.86
C ASN A 26 9.43 -6.81 -15.64
N SER A 27 9.02 -6.54 -14.40
CA SER A 27 7.61 -6.34 -14.07
C SER A 27 7.18 -4.94 -14.47
N HIS A 28 5.94 -4.82 -14.93
CA HIS A 28 5.36 -3.54 -15.32
C HIS A 28 3.93 -3.43 -14.81
N GLY A 29 3.55 -2.21 -14.44
CA GLY A 29 2.22 -1.90 -13.94
C GLY A 29 1.69 -0.62 -14.54
N SER A 30 0.38 -0.48 -14.54
CA SER A 30 -0.35 0.71 -14.98
C SER A 30 -1.56 0.94 -14.09
N PHE A 31 -1.88 2.20 -13.86
CA PHE A 31 -3.06 2.59 -13.11
C PHE A 31 -3.94 3.47 -14.00
N THR A 32 -5.10 2.93 -14.38
CA THR A 32 -6.02 3.52 -15.36
C THR A 32 -7.45 3.48 -14.85
N MET A 33 -8.38 4.13 -15.53
CA MET A 33 -9.80 4.03 -15.18
C MET A 33 -10.43 2.81 -15.87
N SER A 34 -11.24 2.06 -15.14
CA SER A 34 -11.99 0.94 -15.70
C SER A 34 -13.27 1.42 -16.40
N PRO A 35 -13.84 0.62 -17.33
CA PRO A 35 -15.13 0.93 -17.94
C PRO A 35 -16.30 1.04 -16.94
N ALA A 36 -16.13 0.51 -15.72
CA ALA A 36 -17.13 0.58 -14.65
C ALA A 36 -16.99 1.86 -13.79
N GLY A 37 -16.02 2.73 -14.07
CA GLY A 37 -15.76 3.95 -13.29
C GLY A 37 -15.02 3.69 -11.98
N HIS A 38 -14.07 2.74 -11.99
CA HIS A 38 -13.23 2.39 -10.83
C HIS A 38 -11.74 2.49 -11.19
N GLY A 39 -10.87 2.64 -10.21
CA GLY A 39 -9.42 2.64 -10.41
C GLY A 39 -8.91 1.23 -10.74
N LEU A 40 -8.35 1.03 -11.92
CA LEU A 40 -7.83 -0.24 -12.41
C LEU A 40 -6.31 -0.27 -12.30
N PHE A 41 -5.80 -1.03 -11.35
CA PHE A 41 -4.38 -1.38 -11.26
C PHE A 41 -4.14 -2.71 -11.97
N SER A 42 -3.39 -2.68 -13.07
CA SER A 42 -3.12 -3.87 -13.87
C SER A 42 -1.74 -3.85 -14.48
N GLY A 43 -1.20 -5.04 -14.71
CA GLY A 43 0.14 -5.19 -15.27
C GLY A 43 0.54 -6.65 -15.37
N TYR A 44 1.85 -6.87 -15.46
CA TYR A 44 2.45 -8.19 -15.52
C TYR A 44 3.62 -8.26 -14.55
N LEU A 45 3.67 -9.32 -13.74
CA LEU A 45 4.78 -9.59 -12.83
C LEU A 45 5.71 -10.64 -13.41
N ASP A 46 7.02 -10.38 -13.33
CA ASP A 46 8.05 -11.38 -13.57
C ASP A 46 8.96 -11.48 -12.33
N PRO A 47 8.89 -12.58 -11.55
CA PRO A 47 9.70 -12.76 -10.35
C PRO A 47 11.18 -13.03 -10.64
N LYS A 48 11.57 -13.16 -11.91
CA LYS A 48 12.94 -13.48 -12.30
C LYS A 48 13.86 -12.28 -12.07
N ALA A 49 14.69 -12.38 -11.04
CA ALA A 49 15.72 -11.39 -10.75
C ALA A 49 16.79 -11.32 -11.88
N PRO A 50 17.34 -10.13 -12.17
CA PRO A 50 18.42 -9.94 -13.13
C PRO A 50 19.66 -10.76 -12.76
N LYS A 51 20.41 -11.20 -13.78
CA LYS A 51 21.64 -12.00 -13.60
C LYS A 51 22.80 -11.23 -12.92
N THR A 52 22.66 -9.91 -12.77
CA THR A 52 23.69 -8.97 -12.30
C THR A 52 24.02 -9.10 -10.80
N GLY A 53 23.27 -9.90 -10.03
CA GLY A 53 23.65 -10.33 -8.68
C GLY A 53 23.38 -9.34 -7.53
N ASN A 54 22.96 -8.11 -7.82
CA ASN A 54 22.68 -7.11 -6.77
C ASN A 54 21.42 -7.39 -5.95
N ILE A 55 20.47 -8.15 -6.50
CA ILE A 55 19.12 -8.32 -5.94
C ILE A 55 18.73 -9.79 -5.92
N LYS A 56 18.24 -10.25 -4.76
CA LYS A 56 17.82 -11.65 -4.55
C LYS A 56 16.39 -11.94 -5.04
N TYR A 57 15.52 -10.93 -5.04
CA TYR A 57 14.11 -11.08 -5.38
C TYR A 57 13.62 -9.89 -6.21
N ALA A 58 13.01 -10.18 -7.35
CA ALA A 58 12.26 -9.23 -8.18
C ALA A 58 10.79 -9.68 -8.25
N GLY A 59 9.97 -9.01 -9.04
CA GLY A 59 8.56 -9.36 -9.22
C GLY A 59 7.62 -8.53 -8.36
N TYR A 60 7.76 -7.21 -8.40
CA TYR A 60 6.80 -6.32 -7.74
C TYR A 60 6.32 -5.19 -8.64
N SER A 61 5.09 -4.77 -8.39
CA SER A 61 4.52 -3.53 -8.91
C SER A 61 3.71 -2.87 -7.81
N ASN A 62 3.81 -1.55 -7.73
CA ASN A 62 3.25 -0.77 -6.65
C ASN A 62 2.56 0.50 -7.18
N ILE A 63 1.48 0.89 -6.52
CA ILE A 63 0.85 2.20 -6.68
C ILE A 63 0.89 2.94 -5.37
N THR A 64 1.23 4.23 -5.41
CA THR A 64 1.31 5.07 -4.21
C THR A 64 0.64 6.42 -4.45
N SER A 65 -0.18 6.86 -3.50
CA SER A 65 -0.75 8.21 -3.50
C SER A 65 0.35 9.26 -3.35
N ILE A 66 0.29 10.34 -4.10
CA ILE A 66 1.21 11.46 -3.91
C ILE A 66 0.91 12.22 -2.61
N SER A 67 1.95 12.82 -2.05
CA SER A 67 1.82 13.78 -0.95
C SER A 67 2.14 15.15 -1.52
N TYR A 68 1.28 16.12 -1.25
CA TYR A 68 1.54 17.50 -1.62
C TYR A 68 2.38 18.19 -0.55
N TYR A 69 3.05 19.27 -0.94
CA TYR A 69 3.60 20.22 0.01
C TYR A 69 2.74 21.48 -0.07
N ARG A 70 2.38 22.03 1.09
CA ARG A 70 1.85 23.40 1.18
C ARG A 70 2.99 24.40 0.99
N SER A 71 2.64 25.69 0.90
CA SER A 71 3.61 26.79 0.89
C SER A 71 4.67 26.62 1.99
N PHE A 72 5.89 27.06 1.70
CA PHE A 72 7.06 26.94 2.60
C PHE A 72 7.47 25.50 2.92
N LYS A 73 7.31 24.56 1.97
CA LYS A 73 7.65 23.13 2.16
C LYS A 73 6.95 22.48 3.36
N ARG A 74 5.81 23.04 3.80
CA ARG A 74 5.03 22.44 4.88
C ARG A 74 4.41 21.14 4.37
N GLU A 75 4.75 20.03 5.02
CA GLU A 75 4.24 18.72 4.63
C GLU A 75 2.73 18.66 4.79
N THR A 76 2.01 18.12 3.81
CA THR A 76 0.62 17.71 4.01
C THR A 76 0.58 16.28 4.52
N CYS A 77 -0.15 16.06 5.60
CA CYS A 77 -0.51 14.74 6.08
C CYS A 77 -2.02 14.64 6.23
N TYR A 78 -2.51 13.41 6.22
CA TYR A 78 -3.86 13.08 6.63
C TYR A 78 -3.88 12.86 8.14
N ASP A 79 -4.78 13.57 8.82
CA ASP A 79 -5.09 13.30 10.21
C ASP A 79 -6.19 12.24 10.29
N TRP A 80 -5.78 11.01 10.60
CA TRP A 80 -6.66 9.86 10.81
C TRP A 80 -6.83 9.50 12.28
N GLY A 81 -6.40 10.35 13.21
CA GLY A 81 -6.41 10.04 14.65
C GLY A 81 -7.82 9.78 15.23
N SER A 82 -8.89 10.19 14.53
CA SER A 82 -10.28 9.92 14.92
C SER A 82 -10.85 8.61 14.34
N TYR A 83 -10.07 7.88 13.54
CA TYR A 83 -10.50 6.66 12.88
C TYR A 83 -9.71 5.45 13.37
N THR A 84 -10.37 4.31 13.40
CA THR A 84 -9.83 3.05 13.93
C THR A 84 -9.41 2.09 12.83
N HIS A 85 -10.05 2.16 11.65
CA HIS A 85 -9.91 1.17 10.60
C HIS A 85 -9.68 1.81 9.23
N LEU A 86 -8.91 1.12 8.41
CA LEU A 86 -8.84 1.32 6.97
C LEU A 86 -9.92 0.45 6.29
N LYS A 87 -10.77 1.08 5.49
CA LYS A 87 -11.87 0.46 4.76
C LYS A 87 -11.64 0.57 3.26
N MET A 88 -11.58 -0.57 2.57
CA MET A 88 -11.36 -0.60 1.12
C MET A 88 -12.38 -1.50 0.43
N ARG A 89 -12.89 -1.06 -0.74
CA ARG A 89 -13.71 -1.89 -1.62
C ARG A 89 -12.92 -2.21 -2.89
N VAL A 90 -12.55 -3.48 -3.04
CA VAL A 90 -11.69 -3.96 -4.13
C VAL A 90 -12.28 -5.18 -4.83
N ARG A 91 -11.85 -5.42 -6.06
CA ARG A 91 -12.18 -6.60 -6.88
C ARG A 91 -10.90 -7.17 -7.51
N GLY A 92 -10.65 -8.46 -7.29
CA GLY A 92 -9.49 -9.18 -7.83
C GLY A 92 -9.82 -10.06 -9.06
N ASP A 93 -8.90 -11.00 -9.34
CA ASP A 93 -8.88 -12.27 -10.13
C ASP A 93 -9.86 -12.50 -11.32
N GLY A 94 -10.57 -11.47 -11.78
CA GLY A 94 -11.54 -11.57 -12.87
C GLY A 94 -12.90 -12.16 -12.46
N ARG A 95 -13.10 -12.62 -11.21
CA ARG A 95 -14.38 -13.16 -10.73
C ARG A 95 -15.21 -12.07 -10.01
N ARG A 96 -16.55 -12.20 -10.03
CA ARG A 96 -17.48 -11.21 -9.48
C ARG A 96 -17.61 -11.36 -7.95
N TYR A 97 -16.57 -10.99 -7.21
CA TYR A 97 -16.66 -10.76 -5.76
C TYR A 97 -16.08 -9.39 -5.42
N ARG A 98 -16.83 -8.58 -4.67
CA ARG A 98 -16.33 -7.34 -4.07
C ARG A 98 -15.92 -7.66 -2.65
N ILE A 99 -14.64 -7.48 -2.34
CA ILE A 99 -14.12 -7.70 -1.00
C ILE A 99 -14.15 -6.35 -0.28
N LEU A 100 -14.81 -6.34 0.86
CA LEU A 100 -14.74 -5.23 1.80
C LEU A 100 -13.65 -5.56 2.82
N LEU A 101 -12.51 -4.88 2.73
CA LEU A 101 -11.43 -4.99 3.71
C LEU A 101 -11.68 -3.93 4.78
N ASN A 102 -11.81 -4.36 6.03
CA ASN A 102 -11.89 -3.49 7.19
C ASN A 102 -10.75 -3.88 8.14
N ILE A 103 -9.62 -3.18 8.04
CA ILE A 103 -8.39 -3.53 8.75
C ILE A 103 -8.15 -2.50 9.85
N PRO A 104 -8.13 -2.88 11.13
CA PRO A 104 -7.80 -1.96 12.21
C PRO A 104 -6.36 -1.48 12.07
N PHE A 105 -6.13 -0.19 12.37
CA PHE A 105 -4.79 0.38 12.29
C PHE A 105 -3.80 -0.25 13.29
N SER A 106 -4.30 -0.80 14.40
CA SER A 106 -3.53 -1.57 15.39
C SER A 106 -2.83 -2.82 14.83
N LYS A 107 -3.33 -3.35 13.70
CA LYS A 107 -2.78 -4.53 13.00
C LYS A 107 -1.70 -4.19 11.98
N PHE A 108 -1.41 -2.90 11.76
CA PHE A 108 -0.31 -2.50 10.88
C PHE A 108 1.02 -2.59 11.63
N TYR A 109 2.08 -3.00 10.93
CA TYR A 109 3.42 -3.12 11.48
C TYR A 109 4.43 -2.37 10.61
N LEU A 110 5.55 -2.00 11.23
CA LEU A 110 6.65 -1.33 10.57
C LEU A 110 7.45 -2.34 9.74
N SER A 111 7.62 -2.00 8.45
CA SER A 111 8.47 -2.74 7.52
C SER A 111 9.38 -1.77 6.77
N ALA A 112 10.60 -2.19 6.49
CA ALA A 112 11.56 -1.45 5.66
C ALA A 112 12.26 -2.41 4.70
N LYS A 113 12.34 -2.03 3.42
CA LYS A 113 12.94 -2.87 2.34
C LYS A 113 12.40 -4.31 2.33
N GLY A 114 11.09 -4.48 2.52
CA GLY A 114 10.43 -5.79 2.55
C GLY A 114 10.74 -6.64 3.79
N ARG A 115 11.36 -6.07 4.83
CA ARG A 115 11.65 -6.75 6.10
C ARG A 115 10.86 -6.13 7.24
N VAL A 116 10.16 -6.97 7.99
CA VAL A 116 9.55 -6.61 9.27
C VAL A 116 10.65 -6.10 10.20
N GLN A 117 10.42 -4.98 10.86
CA GLN A 117 11.38 -4.42 11.80
C GLN A 117 11.22 -5.04 13.19
N ASP A 118 12.33 -5.21 13.88
CA ASP A 118 12.36 -5.76 15.24
C ASP A 118 11.70 -4.80 16.25
N LYS A 119 12.06 -3.51 16.15
CA LYS A 119 11.48 -2.45 16.97
C LYS A 119 10.18 -1.96 16.35
N GLN A 120 9.09 -2.54 16.83
CA GLN A 120 7.74 -2.21 16.42
C GLN A 120 7.16 -1.04 17.23
N SER A 121 6.29 -0.25 16.59
CA SER A 121 5.56 0.85 17.22
C SER A 121 4.21 1.04 16.53
N ALA A 122 3.22 1.55 17.27
CA ALA A 122 1.94 1.93 16.69
C ALA A 122 2.11 2.98 15.59
N VAL A 123 1.22 2.94 14.59
CA VAL A 123 1.22 3.91 13.49
C VAL A 123 0.75 5.27 14.03
N ASP A 124 1.52 6.33 13.80
CA ASP A 124 1.08 7.70 14.09
C ASP A 124 0.01 8.14 13.06
N LEU A 125 -1.25 7.95 13.43
CA LEU A 125 -2.40 8.25 12.57
C LEU A 125 -2.58 9.73 12.27
N ARG A 126 -1.97 10.64 13.04
CA ARG A 126 -2.07 12.09 12.79
C ARG A 126 -1.16 12.57 11.68
N LYS A 127 -0.21 11.73 11.26
CA LYS A 127 0.86 12.08 10.31
C LYS A 127 0.94 11.11 9.13
N VAL A 128 -0.19 10.55 8.71
CA VAL A 128 -0.21 9.65 7.55
C VAL A 128 0.07 10.45 6.28
N LYS A 129 1.16 10.14 5.59
CA LYS A 129 1.57 10.89 4.38
C LYS A 129 1.00 10.30 3.09
N LYS A 130 1.10 8.98 2.95
CA LYS A 130 0.81 8.27 1.70
C LYS A 130 0.17 6.92 2.00
N VAL A 131 -0.64 6.47 1.06
CA VAL A 131 -1.18 5.11 1.01
C VAL A 131 -0.64 4.45 -0.25
N GLY A 132 -0.17 3.22 -0.12
CA GLY A 132 0.30 2.45 -1.27
C GLY A 132 -0.25 1.03 -1.26
N ILE A 133 -0.35 0.45 -2.44
CA ILE A 133 -0.74 -0.94 -2.65
C ILE A 133 0.35 -1.57 -3.51
N THR A 134 1.02 -2.56 -2.96
CA THR A 134 2.07 -3.33 -3.63
C THR A 134 1.57 -4.73 -3.92
N ILE A 135 1.74 -5.20 -5.15
CA ILE A 135 1.61 -6.62 -5.51
C ILE A 135 3.02 -7.20 -5.61
N ALA A 136 3.28 -8.26 -4.85
CA ALA A 136 4.58 -8.94 -4.80
C ALA A 136 4.38 -10.43 -4.42
N ASP A 137 3.46 -11.09 -5.11
CA ASP A 137 3.07 -12.49 -4.85
C ASP A 137 4.09 -13.53 -5.37
N ARG A 138 5.11 -13.08 -6.11
CA ARG A 138 6.13 -13.90 -6.78
C ARG A 138 5.55 -14.88 -7.81
N ILE A 139 4.33 -14.64 -8.27
CA ILE A 139 3.70 -15.44 -9.31
C ILE A 139 3.92 -14.72 -10.63
N LYS A 140 4.54 -15.42 -11.58
CA LYS A 140 4.68 -14.90 -12.93
C LYS A 140 3.33 -14.85 -13.61
N GLY A 141 2.92 -13.68 -14.10
CA GLY A 141 1.67 -13.57 -14.84
C GLY A 141 1.05 -12.17 -14.81
N PRO A 142 -0.07 -12.00 -15.55
CA PRO A 142 -0.84 -10.78 -15.50
C PRO A 142 -1.56 -10.66 -14.14
N PHE A 143 -1.62 -9.45 -13.62
CA PHE A 143 -2.43 -9.14 -12.45
C PHE A 143 -3.44 -8.05 -12.77
N ARG A 144 -4.56 -8.08 -12.05
CA ARG A 144 -5.63 -7.11 -12.17
C ARG A 144 -6.30 -6.90 -10.83
N LEU A 145 -6.26 -5.66 -10.35
CA LEU A 145 -6.93 -5.20 -9.14
C LEU A 145 -7.75 -3.96 -9.49
N GLU A 146 -9.06 -4.07 -9.34
CA GLU A 146 -9.95 -2.92 -9.46
C GLU A 146 -10.31 -2.40 -8.07
N ILE A 147 -10.20 -1.09 -7.89
CA ILE A 147 -10.34 -0.38 -6.63
C ILE A 147 -11.45 0.64 -6.82
N ASP A 148 -12.52 0.48 -6.06
CA ASP A 148 -13.64 1.41 -6.12
C ASP A 148 -13.46 2.55 -5.12
N TYR A 149 -13.10 2.26 -3.87
CA TYR A 149 -12.70 3.32 -2.93
C TYR A 149 -11.76 2.83 -1.83
N ILE A 150 -11.07 3.80 -1.25
CA ILE A 150 -10.32 3.70 0.00
C ILE A 150 -10.88 4.75 0.97
N ALA A 151 -11.20 4.33 2.18
CA ALA A 151 -11.82 5.16 3.20
C ALA A 151 -11.28 4.82 4.59
N THR A 152 -11.47 5.72 5.54
CA THR A 152 -11.28 5.45 6.96
C THR A 152 -12.64 5.23 7.63
N HIS A 153 -12.66 4.41 8.67
CA HIS A 153 -13.86 4.07 9.43
C HIS A 153 -13.55 4.11 10.93
N CYS A 154 -14.51 4.62 11.71
CA CYS A 154 -14.45 4.63 13.17
C CYS A 154 -15.39 3.56 13.69
N ASP A 155 -14.84 2.60 14.44
CA ASP A 155 -15.58 1.56 15.14
C ASP A 155 -15.44 1.80 16.65
N PRO A 156 -16.50 2.23 17.34
CA PRO A 156 -16.46 2.49 18.77
C PRO A 156 -16.19 1.27 19.64
N SER A 157 -16.40 0.06 19.10
CA SER A 157 -16.15 -1.19 19.84
C SER A 157 -14.67 -1.62 19.81
N HIS A 158 -13.85 -0.95 18.99
CA HIS A 158 -12.45 -1.28 18.83
C HIS A 158 -11.60 -0.66 19.96
N THR A 159 -11.00 -1.51 20.78
CA THR A 159 -10.19 -1.09 21.95
C THR A 159 -8.71 -1.43 21.81
N GLU A 160 -8.30 -2.12 20.74
CA GLU A 160 -6.91 -2.52 20.54
C GLU A 160 -6.08 -1.34 20.01
N GLU A 161 -5.06 -0.92 20.74
CA GLU A 161 -4.18 0.15 20.27
C GLU A 161 -3.00 -0.38 19.44
N PHE A 162 -2.46 -1.54 19.80
CA PHE A 162 -1.33 -2.15 19.12
C PHE A 162 -1.30 -3.67 19.28
N ALA A 163 -1.24 -4.41 18.18
CA ALA A 163 -1.40 -5.87 18.19
C ALA A 163 -0.10 -6.65 18.39
N TYR A 164 1.06 -6.01 18.30
CA TYR A 164 2.36 -6.68 18.31
C TYR A 164 3.08 -6.51 19.64
N GLU A 165 3.70 -7.58 20.10
CA GLU A 165 4.47 -7.59 21.34
C GLU A 165 5.75 -6.75 21.20
N MET A 166 5.99 -5.87 22.18
CA MET A 166 7.26 -5.15 22.30
C MET A 166 8.24 -6.00 23.09
N TYR A 167 8.93 -6.94 22.44
CA TYR A 167 9.96 -7.71 23.11
C TYR A 167 11.16 -6.81 23.49
N LYS A 168 11.61 -6.94 24.74
CA LYS A 168 12.80 -6.23 25.21
C LYS A 168 14.04 -6.94 24.65
N ILE A 169 14.72 -6.30 23.70
CA ILE A 169 15.99 -6.80 23.17
C ILE A 169 17.03 -6.69 24.30
N PRO A 170 17.65 -7.79 24.77
CA PRO A 170 18.72 -7.70 25.75
C PRO A 170 19.89 -6.88 25.16
N PRO A 171 20.56 -6.04 25.97
CA PRO A 171 21.72 -5.30 25.50
C PRO A 171 22.78 -6.28 24.99
N TYR A 172 23.33 -6.02 23.80
CA TYR A 172 24.46 -6.80 23.29
C TYR A 172 25.61 -6.72 24.30
N ILE A 173 26.08 -7.87 24.77
CA ILE A 173 27.35 -7.98 25.47
C ILE A 173 28.41 -7.80 24.38
N ILE A 174 29.09 -6.66 24.40
CA ILE A 174 30.22 -6.34 23.52
C ILE A 174 31.49 -6.92 24.16
#